data_AF-A0A353ZYW6-F1
#
_entry.id   AF-A0A353ZYW6-F1
#
_cell.length_a   1.000
_cell.length_b   1.000
_cell.length_c   1.000
_cell.angle_alpha   90.00
_cell.angle_beta   90.00
_cell.angle_gamma   90.00
#
_symmetry.space_group_name_H-M   'P 1'
#
loop_
_entity.id
_entity.type
_entity.pdbx_description
1 polymer ?
#
loop_
_entity_poly.entity_id
_entity_poly.type
_entity_poly.pdbx_seq_one_letter_code
_entity_poly.pdbx_strand_id
1 'polypeptide(L)'
;MIIGIAIPSFIAFIGGVFAYGYISDVLKRQGYELIADEIRDHVLEVRRNEKNLYHFKNAEHLNNLHNAISSLNKLIDTISPGTISEIGKGDFSLLQNNIKKYLDLTNSLYSN
;
A
#
# COMPACT_ATOMS: atom_id res chain seq x y z
N MET A 1 25.59 41.50 -26.42
CA MET A 1 25.09 40.18 -26.88
C MET A 1 24.99 39.14 -25.74
N ILE A 2 24.90 39.56 -24.47
CA ILE A 2 24.77 38.66 -23.30
C ILE A 2 23.30 38.61 -22.81
N ILE A 3 22.61 39.76 -22.85
CA ILE A 3 21.22 39.91 -22.41
C ILE A 3 20.24 39.06 -23.25
N GLY A 4 20.52 38.87 -24.54
CA GLY A 4 19.65 38.12 -25.46
C GLY A 4 19.62 36.60 -25.25
N ILE A 5 20.66 36.03 -24.62
CA ILE A 5 20.73 34.59 -24.29
C ILE A 5 20.39 34.36 -22.82
N ALA A 6 20.81 35.28 -21.93
CA ALA A 6 20.61 35.14 -20.49
C ALA A 6 19.13 35.08 -20.08
N ILE A 7 18.25 35.89 -20.70
CA ILE A 7 16.83 35.93 -20.35
C ILE A 7 16.12 34.61 -20.77
N PRO A 8 16.23 34.12 -22.02
CA PRO A 8 15.68 32.82 -22.39
C PRO A 8 16.23 31.65 -21.57
N SER A 9 17.54 31.64 -21.26
CA SER A 9 18.14 30.60 -20.41
C SER A 9 17.60 30.61 -18.98
N PHE A 10 17.36 31.79 -18.40
CA PHE A 10 16.78 31.92 -17.07
C PHE A 10 15.32 31.45 -17.03
N ILE A 11 14.53 31.79 -18.06
CA ILE A 11 13.14 31.31 -18.19
C ILE A 11 13.12 29.79 -18.34
N ALA A 12 14.00 29.22 -19.16
CA ALA A 12 14.12 27.77 -19.33
C ALA A 12 14.52 27.06 -18.03
N PHE A 13 15.45 27.66 -17.26
CA PHE A 13 15.85 27.13 -15.96
C PHE A 13 14.69 27.12 -14.95
N ILE A 14 13.98 28.25 -14.81
CA ILE A 14 12.81 28.34 -13.92
C ILE A 14 11.70 27.36 -14.37
N GLY A 15 11.43 27.30 -15.67
CA GLY A 15 10.46 26.35 -16.24
C GLY A 15 10.83 24.90 -15.93
N GLY A 16 12.12 24.56 -16.01
CA GLY A 16 12.64 23.23 -15.64
C GLY A 16 12.42 22.89 -14.16
N VAL A 17 12.64 23.85 -13.25
CA VAL A 17 12.40 23.66 -11.81
C VAL A 17 10.92 23.41 -11.52
N PHE A 18 10.02 24.18 -12.12
CA PHE A 18 8.57 23.99 -11.94
C PHE A 18 8.09 22.66 -12.53
N ALA A 19 8.56 22.31 -13.74
CA ALA A 19 8.22 21.04 -14.37
C ALA A 19 8.72 19.84 -13.55
N TYR A 20 9.93 19.93 -12.99
CA TYR A 20 10.47 18.90 -12.11
C TYR A 20 9.61 18.72 -10.85
N GLY A 21 9.23 19.82 -10.19
CA GLY A 21 8.35 19.77 -9.01
C GLY A 21 7.01 19.09 -9.34
N TYR A 22 6.38 19.48 -10.45
CA TYR A 22 5.13 18.87 -10.91
C TYR A 22 5.28 17.37 -11.19
N ILE A 23 6.31 16.96 -11.95
CA ILE A 23 6.54 15.54 -12.26
C ILE A 23 6.79 14.74 -10.98
N SER A 24 7.58 15.28 -10.04
CA SER A 24 7.84 14.64 -8.74
C SER A 24 6.54 14.42 -7.95
N ASP A 25 5.65 15.40 -7.92
CA ASP A 25 4.35 15.28 -7.23
C ASP A 25 3.44 14.25 -7.89
N VAL A 26 3.40 14.19 -9.23
CA VAL A 26 2.62 13.17 -9.95
C VAL A 26 3.17 11.76 -9.67
N LEU A 27 4.48 11.57 -9.73
CA LEU A 27 5.12 10.27 -9.43
C LEU A 27 4.81 9.81 -8.01
N LYS A 28 4.81 10.74 -7.05
CA LYS A 28 4.48 10.46 -5.65
C LYS A 28 3.03 10.00 -5.49
N ARG A 29 2.09 10.68 -6.14
CA ARG A 29 0.65 10.29 -6.13
C ARG A 29 0.42 8.93 -6.78
N GLN A 30 1.07 8.66 -7.91
CA GLN A 30 1.02 7.35 -8.56
C GLN A 30 1.57 6.24 -7.64
N GLY A 31 2.63 6.53 -6.88
CA GLY A 31 3.15 5.62 -5.87
C GLY A 31 2.12 5.26 -4.79
N TYR A 32 1.26 6.19 -4.39
CA TYR A 32 0.19 5.93 -3.42
C TYR A 32 -0.93 5.08 -3.99
N GLU A 33 -1.29 5.31 -5.25
CA GLU A 33 -2.28 4.50 -5.96
C GLU A 33 -1.82 3.06 -6.11
N LEU A 34 -0.54 2.84 -6.48
CA LEU A 34 0.06 1.51 -6.55
C LEU A 34 0.00 0.77 -5.21
N ILE A 35 0.33 1.45 -4.11
CA ILE A 35 0.22 0.88 -2.76
C ILE A 35 -1.22 0.50 -2.43
N ALA A 36 -2.19 1.35 -2.78
CA ALA A 36 -3.61 1.07 -2.53
C ALA A 36 -4.10 -0.14 -3.32
N ASP A 37 -3.68 -0.27 -4.58
CA ASP A 37 -4.00 -1.43 -5.42
C ASP A 37 -3.36 -2.72 -4.89
N GLU A 38 -2.09 -2.67 -4.47
CA GLU A 38 -1.41 -3.83 -3.86
C GLU A 38 -2.11 -4.27 -2.57
N ILE A 39 -2.51 -3.34 -1.70
CA ILE A 39 -3.28 -3.64 -0.48
C ILE A 39 -4.60 -4.30 -0.86
N ARG A 40 -5.32 -3.74 -1.84
CA ARG A 40 -6.60 -4.28 -2.30
C ARG A 40 -6.46 -5.72 -2.78
N ASP A 41 -5.46 -6.02 -3.58
CA ASP A 41 -5.24 -7.36 -4.13
C ASP A 41 -4.95 -8.38 -3.02
N HIS A 42 -4.11 -8.03 -2.04
CA HIS A 42 -3.83 -8.88 -0.89
C HIS A 42 -5.07 -9.11 -0.01
N VAL A 43 -5.91 -8.08 0.18
CA VAL A 43 -7.18 -8.22 0.90
C VAL A 43 -8.14 -9.17 0.16
N LEU A 44 -8.21 -9.07 -1.17
CA LEU A 44 -9.02 -9.99 -1.98
C LEU A 44 -8.50 -11.43 -1.89
N GLU A 45 -7.18 -11.62 -1.85
CA GLU A 45 -6.58 -12.93 -1.64
C GLU A 45 -6.92 -13.53 -0.27
N VAL A 46 -6.85 -12.74 0.81
CA VAL A 46 -7.30 -13.15 2.15
C VAL A 46 -8.76 -13.60 2.10
N ARG A 47 -9.64 -12.82 1.46
CA ARG A 47 -11.07 -13.16 1.34
C ARG A 47 -11.33 -14.43 0.53
N ARG A 48 -10.54 -14.68 -0.53
CA ARG A 48 -10.62 -15.92 -1.30
C ARG A 48 -10.25 -17.13 -0.44
N ASN A 49 -9.14 -17.04 0.30
CA ASN A 49 -8.69 -18.13 1.17
C ASN A 49 -9.62 -18.36 2.36
N GLU A 50 -10.21 -17.30 2.92
CA GLU A 50 -11.25 -17.40 3.94
C GLU A 50 -12.45 -18.19 3.43
N LYS A 51 -12.96 -17.84 2.24
CA LYS A 51 -14.08 -18.56 1.62
C LYS A 51 -13.74 -20.04 1.40
N ASN A 52 -12.52 -20.33 0.95
CA ASN A 52 -12.08 -21.71 0.74
C ASN A 52 -11.97 -22.47 2.08
N LEU A 53 -11.48 -21.84 3.14
CA LEU A 53 -11.47 -22.42 4.49
C LEU A 53 -12.89 -22.77 4.95
N TYR A 54 -13.86 -21.86 4.80
CA TYR A 54 -15.25 -22.17 5.18
C TYR A 54 -15.88 -23.28 4.36
N HIS A 55 -15.46 -23.46 3.10
CA HIS A 55 -15.96 -24.50 2.23
C HIS A 55 -15.36 -25.89 2.54
N PHE A 56 -14.03 -25.97 2.63
CA PHE A 56 -13.32 -27.25 2.77
C PHE A 56 -13.00 -27.64 4.22
N LYS A 57 -12.89 -26.65 5.12
CA LYS A 57 -12.67 -26.82 6.57
C LYS A 57 -11.53 -27.77 6.95
N ASN A 58 -10.36 -27.61 6.33
CA ASN A 58 -9.20 -28.43 6.61
C ASN A 58 -7.95 -27.59 6.91
N ALA A 59 -6.93 -28.25 7.47
CA ALA A 59 -5.71 -27.61 7.94
C ALA A 59 -4.91 -26.94 6.81
N GLU A 60 -4.94 -27.50 5.60
CA GLU A 60 -4.29 -26.91 4.43
C GLU A 60 -4.88 -25.54 4.10
N HIS A 61 -6.20 -25.43 4.07
CA HIS A 61 -6.87 -24.15 3.77
C HIS A 61 -6.72 -23.13 4.90
N LEU A 62 -6.60 -23.59 6.16
CA LEU A 62 -6.26 -22.70 7.27
C LEU A 62 -4.86 -22.12 7.09
N ASN A 63 -3.89 -22.97 6.72
CA ASN A 63 -2.53 -22.54 6.45
C ASN A 63 -2.48 -21.55 5.27
N ASN A 64 -3.25 -21.80 4.20
CA ASN A 64 -3.35 -20.89 3.07
C ASN A 64 -3.93 -19.52 3.48
N LEU A 65 -4.95 -19.50 4.34
CA LEU A 65 -5.48 -18.26 4.91
C LEU A 65 -4.44 -17.52 5.76
N HIS A 66 -3.72 -18.24 6.64
CA HIS A 66 -2.65 -17.63 7.43
C HIS A 66 -1.53 -17.06 6.57
N ASN A 67 -1.14 -17.75 5.50
CA ASN A 67 -0.15 -17.26 4.56
C ASN A 67 -0.62 -15.98 3.86
N ALA A 68 -1.88 -15.92 3.41
CA ALA A 68 -2.45 -14.72 2.79
C ALA A 68 -2.49 -13.54 3.79
N ILE A 69 -2.90 -13.77 5.03
CA ILE A 69 -2.92 -12.75 6.09
C ILE A 69 -1.49 -12.26 6.40
N SER A 70 -0.52 -13.18 6.47
CA SER A 70 0.88 -12.86 6.72
C SER A 70 1.48 -12.02 5.58
N SER A 71 1.18 -12.36 4.32
CA SER A 71 1.61 -11.56 3.16
C SER A 71 1.03 -10.15 3.19
N LEU A 72 -0.27 -10.01 3.50
CA LEU A 72 -0.89 -8.68 3.68
C LEU A 72 -0.22 -7.88 4.81
N ASN A 73 0.08 -8.51 5.95
CA ASN A 73 0.76 -7.83 7.05
C ASN A 73 2.17 -7.39 6.66
N LYS A 74 2.94 -8.24 5.97
CA LYS A 74 4.28 -7.89 5.46
C LYS A 74 4.23 -6.71 4.49
N LEU A 75 3.28 -6.71 3.55
CA LEU A 75 3.09 -5.60 2.63
C LEU A 75 2.91 -4.29 3.40
N ILE A 76 2.02 -4.27 4.39
CA ILE A 76 1.75 -3.07 5.18
C ILE A 76 2.99 -2.62 5.97
N ASP A 77 3.74 -3.56 6.53
CA ASP A 77 4.97 -3.27 7.27
C ASP A 77 6.11 -2.72 6.37
N THR A 78 6.06 -2.97 5.06
CA THR A 78 7.04 -2.40 4.10
C THR A 78 6.71 -0.97 3.66
N ILE A 79 5.51 -0.47 3.93
CA ILE A 79 5.11 0.90 3.54
C ILE A 79 5.86 1.89 4.42
N SER A 80 6.53 2.86 3.78
CA SER A 80 7.37 3.82 4.50
C SER A 80 6.55 4.67 5.50
N PRO A 81 7.10 5.01 6.68
CA PRO A 81 6.43 5.89 7.64
C PRO A 81 6.06 7.27 7.05
N GLY A 82 6.88 7.77 6.11
CA GLY A 82 6.58 9.00 5.38
C GLY A 82 5.31 8.89 4.55
N THR A 83 5.18 7.79 3.79
CA THR A 83 3.97 7.47 3.03
C THR A 83 2.75 7.32 3.95
N ILE A 84 2.89 6.62 5.08
CA ILE A 84 1.80 6.47 6.07
C ILE A 84 1.34 7.82 6.61
N SER A 85 2.28 8.74 6.88
CA SER A 85 1.96 10.09 7.36
C SER A 85 1.21 10.92 6.31
N GLU A 86 1.44 10.69 5.03
CA GLU A 86 0.81 11.43 3.94
C GLU A 86 -0.55 10.86 3.53
N ILE A 87 -0.73 9.54 3.60
CA ILE A 87 -2.00 8.89 3.25
C ILE A 87 -2.99 8.94 4.43
N GLY A 88 -2.53 8.71 5.67
CA GLY A 88 -3.40 8.69 6.85
C GLY A 88 -2.91 7.75 7.94
N LYS A 89 -2.11 8.28 8.88
CA LYS A 89 -1.51 7.49 9.96
C LYS A 89 -2.54 6.75 10.84
N GLY A 90 -3.69 7.37 11.10
CA GLY A 90 -4.77 6.78 11.90
C GLY A 90 -5.36 5.53 11.24
N ASP A 91 -5.65 5.62 9.94
CA ASP A 91 -6.27 4.53 9.18
C ASP A 91 -5.33 3.33 9.04
N PHE A 92 -4.04 3.57 8.80
CA PHE A 92 -3.03 2.51 8.75
C PHE A 92 -2.82 1.80 10.09
N SER A 93 -2.81 2.54 11.20
CA SER A 93 -2.72 1.93 12.53
C SER A 93 -3.95 1.07 12.84
N LEU A 94 -5.14 1.54 12.45
CA LEU A 94 -6.38 0.79 12.59
C LEU A 94 -6.37 -0.49 11.73
N LEU A 95 -5.88 -0.40 10.49
CA LEU A 95 -5.73 -1.53 9.57
C LEU A 95 -4.80 -2.61 10.16
N GLN A 96 -3.62 -2.25 10.64
CA GLN A 96 -2.67 -3.19 11.26
C GLN A 96 -3.29 -3.91 12.47
N ASN A 97 -4.00 -3.16 13.33
CA ASN A 97 -4.66 -3.74 14.49
C ASN A 97 -5.78 -4.72 14.08
N ASN A 98 -6.53 -4.39 13.03
CA ASN A 98 -7.60 -5.24 12.52
C ASN A 98 -7.07 -6.53 11.89
N ILE A 99 -5.95 -6.48 11.17
CA ILE A 99 -5.33 -7.68 10.57
C ILE A 99 -4.91 -8.67 11.66
N LYS A 100 -4.30 -8.18 12.75
CA LYS A 100 -3.93 -9.02 13.90
C LYS A 100 -5.15 -9.67 14.55
N LYS A 101 -6.19 -8.87 14.85
CA LYS A 101 -7.44 -9.39 15.42
C LYS A 101 -8.11 -10.41 14.50
N TYR A 102 -8.05 -10.18 13.20
CA TYR A 102 -8.64 -11.07 12.22
C TYR A 102 -7.95 -12.44 12.22
N LEU A 103 -6.61 -12.47 12.31
CA LEU A 103 -5.84 -13.71 12.46
C LEU A 103 -6.25 -14.50 13.72
N ASP A 104 -6.40 -13.81 14.85
CA ASP A 104 -6.80 -14.45 16.12
C ASP A 104 -8.23 -15.04 16.03
N LEU A 105 -9.13 -14.31 15.36
CA LEU A 105 -10.51 -14.77 15.12
C LEU A 105 -10.54 -16.00 14.21
N THR A 106 -9.76 -16.03 13.13
CA THR A 106 -9.71 -17.17 12.21
C THR A 106 -9.20 -18.44 12.89
N ASN A 107 -8.21 -18.30 13.77
CA ASN A 107 -7.72 -19.41 14.61
C ASN A 107 -8.82 -19.93 15.54
N SER A 108 -9.51 -19.02 16.22
CA SER A 108 -10.59 -19.37 17.16
C SER A 108 -11.76 -20.08 16.46
N LEU A 109 -12.11 -19.64 15.25
CA LEU A 109 -13.18 -20.23 14.45
C LEU A 109 -12.83 -21.64 13.93
N TYR A 110 -11.56 -21.91 13.63
CA TYR A 110 -11.14 -23.24 13.21
C TYR A 110 -11.09 -24.24 14.37
N SER A 111 -10.78 -23.76 15.58
CA SER A 111 -10.68 -24.62 16.78
C SER A 111 -12.04 -25.04 17.39
N ASN A 112 -13.15 -24.43 16.96
CA ASN A 112 -14.51 -24.79 17.35
C ASN A 112 -15.15 -25.73 16.32
#